data_AF-A0A6P8L5J7-F1
#
_entry.id   AF-A0A6P8L5J7-F1
#
_cell.length_a   1.000
_cell.length_b   1.000
_cell.length_c   1.000
_cell.angle_alpha   90.00
_cell.angle_beta   90.00
_cell.angle_gamma   90.00
#
_symmetry.space_group_name_H-M   'P 1'
#
loop_
_entity.id
_entity.type
_entity.pdbx_description
1 polymer ?
#
loop_
_entity_poly.entity_id
_entity_poly.type
_entity_poly.pdbx_seq_one_letter_code
_entity_poly.pdbx_strand_id
1 'polypeptide(L)'
;MSFPDKAERTKCWNNRDEYWKCLEEYAPKHSSTSGEKVPTPCQSLRKSFEQSCPGQWVKHFDRKRTYDQFKEKMAKGYDPLEDRTKAEKQAN
;
A
#
# COMPACT_ATOMS: atom_id res chain seq x y z
N MET A 1 19.16 1.77 18.01
CA MET A 1 17.94 1.34 17.31
C MET A 1 17.34 0.19 18.11
N SER A 2 16.14 0.37 18.67
CA SER A 2 15.48 -0.70 19.43
C SER A 2 14.85 -1.69 18.46
N PHE A 3 15.18 -2.97 18.61
CA PHE A 3 14.47 -4.03 17.90
C PHE A 3 13.12 -4.22 18.60
N PRO A 4 11.98 -4.15 17.89
CA PRO A 4 10.68 -4.29 18.54
C PRO A 4 10.52 -5.70 19.10
N ASP A 5 10.01 -5.77 20.33
CA ASP A 5 9.68 -7.01 21.01
C ASP A 5 8.57 -7.77 20.26
N LYS A 6 8.39 -9.06 20.57
CA LYS A 6 7.38 -9.90 19.91
C LYS A 6 5.96 -9.30 20.01
N ALA A 7 5.64 -8.68 21.15
CA ALA A 7 4.36 -8.01 21.38
C ALA A 7 4.18 -6.78 20.48
N GLU A 8 5.20 -5.92 20.40
CA GLU A 8 5.19 -4.72 19.56
C GLU A 8 5.10 -5.08 18.07
N ARG A 9 5.82 -6.13 17.64
CA ARG A 9 5.74 -6.68 16.29
C ARG A 9 4.32 -7.13 15.94
N THR A 10 3.66 -7.83 16.86
CA THR A 10 2.28 -8.29 16.67
C THR A 10 1.33 -7.10 16.57
N LYS A 11 1.47 -6.10 17.45
CA LYS A 11 0.69 -4.86 17.39
C LYS A 11 0.88 -4.12 16.07
N CYS A 12 2.12 -4.02 15.59
CA CYS A 12 2.44 -3.42 14.30
C CYS A 12 1.73 -4.14 13.14
N TRP A 13 1.78 -5.48 13.09
CA TRP A 13 1.12 -6.26 12.05
C TRP A 13 -0.41 -6.15 12.10
N ASN A 14 -1.01 -6.13 13.30
CA ASN A 14 -2.45 -5.94 13.44
C ASN A 14 -2.90 -4.57 12.89
N ASN A 15 -2.21 -3.48 13.26
CA ASN A 15 -2.53 -2.15 12.74
C ASN A 15 -2.31 -2.04 11.23
N ARG A 16 -1.29 -2.72 10.69
CA ARG A 16 -1.06 -2.83 9.25
C ARG A 16 -2.26 -3.47 8.55
N ASP A 17 -2.73 -4.60 9.07
CA ASP A 17 -3.81 -5.37 8.44
C ASP A 17 -5.14 -4.63 8.51
N GLU A 18 -5.42 -3.94 9.61
CA GLU A 18 -6.57 -3.04 9.73
C GLU A 18 -6.50 -1.89 8.72
N TYR A 19 -5.34 -1.24 8.61
CA TYR A 19 -5.12 -0.19 7.62
C TYR A 19 -5.31 -0.70 6.18
N TRP A 20 -4.78 -1.88 5.86
CA TRP A 20 -4.90 -2.47 4.53
C TRP A 20 -6.34 -2.85 4.19
N LYS A 21 -7.08 -3.44 5.13
CA LYS A 21 -8.52 -3.74 4.97
C LYS A 21 -9.31 -2.47 4.67
N CYS A 22 -9.07 -1.39 5.40
CA CYS A 22 -9.70 -0.10 5.14
C CYS A 22 -9.36 0.41 3.73
N LEU A 23 -8.09 0.30 3.31
CA LEU A 23 -7.73 0.70 1.94
C LEU A 23 -8.40 -0.18 0.89
N GLU A 24 -8.53 -1.49 1.09
CA GLU A 24 -9.22 -2.38 0.15
C GLU A 24 -10.70 -2.02 0.01
N GLU A 25 -11.36 -1.62 1.10
CA GLU A 25 -12.77 -1.24 1.12
C GLU A 25 -13.03 0.14 0.50
N TYR A 26 -12.25 1.16 0.89
CA TYR A 26 -12.50 2.54 0.51
C TYR A 26 -11.67 3.01 -0.70
N ALA A 27 -10.50 2.42 -0.95
CA ALA A 27 -9.58 2.87 -1.99
C ALA A 27 -8.69 1.72 -2.53
N PRO A 28 -9.26 0.69 -3.19
CA PRO A 28 -8.53 -0.52 -3.57
C PRO A 28 -7.38 -0.27 -4.57
N LYS A 29 -7.46 0.83 -5.33
CA LYS A 29 -6.42 1.26 -6.29
C LYS A 29 -5.37 2.19 -5.67
N HIS A 30 -5.55 2.61 -4.41
CA HIS A 30 -4.64 3.52 -3.74
C HIS A 30 -3.26 2.89 -3.59
N SER A 31 -2.24 3.62 -4.04
CA SER A 31 -0.84 3.23 -3.91
C SER A 31 -0.25 3.89 -2.67
N SER A 32 0.23 3.07 -1.74
CA SER A 32 0.86 3.56 -0.50
C SER A 32 2.21 4.24 -0.74
N THR A 33 2.75 4.16 -1.96
CA THR A 33 4.04 4.73 -2.34
C THR A 33 3.96 5.89 -3.33
N SER A 34 2.78 6.19 -3.91
CA SER A 34 2.66 7.26 -4.92
C SER A 34 2.62 8.67 -4.31
N GLY A 35 2.57 8.78 -2.98
CA GLY A 35 2.39 10.07 -2.28
C GLY A 35 0.95 10.59 -2.34
N GLU A 36 0.01 9.76 -2.82
CA GLU A 36 -1.40 10.09 -2.85
C GLU A 36 -1.98 10.19 -1.43
N LYS A 37 -3.00 11.03 -1.26
CA LYS A 37 -3.62 11.22 0.06
C LYS A 37 -4.32 9.94 0.50
N VAL A 38 -4.02 9.50 1.72
CA VAL A 38 -4.76 8.40 2.36
C VAL A 38 -6.23 8.81 2.51
N PRO A 39 -7.19 7.94 2.16
CA PRO A 39 -8.61 8.24 2.30
C PRO A 39 -8.96 8.57 3.76
N THR A 40 -9.79 9.59 3.96
CA THR A 40 -10.25 10.07 5.28
C THR A 40 -10.60 8.95 6.27
N PRO A 41 -11.39 7.92 5.93
CA PRO A 41 -11.72 6.84 6.86
C PRO A 41 -10.50 6.05 7.34
N CYS A 42 -9.43 5.97 6.53
CA CYS A 42 -8.24 5.18 6.84
C CYS A 42 -7.09 6.03 7.39
N GLN A 43 -7.23 7.36 7.50
CA GLN A 43 -6.17 8.24 8.00
C GLN A 43 -5.85 7.99 9.48
N SER A 44 -6.86 7.67 10.30
CA SER A 44 -6.67 7.31 11.71
C SER A 44 -5.84 6.03 11.83
N LEU A 45 -6.20 5.00 11.07
CA LEU A 45 -5.47 3.72 11.01
C LEU A 45 -4.04 3.90 10.49
N ARG A 46 -3.84 4.79 9.51
CA ARG A 46 -2.49 5.12 9.03
C ARG A 46 -1.61 5.67 10.14
N LYS A 47 -2.13 6.59 10.94
CA LYS A 47 -1.39 7.15 12.09
C LYS A 47 -1.06 6.07 13.11
N SER A 48 -2.02 5.20 13.44
CA SER A 48 -1.79 4.07 14.37
C SER A 48 -0.72 3.10 13.86
N PHE A 49 -0.72 2.81 12.56
CA PHE A 49 0.29 1.99 11.89
C PHE A 49 1.68 2.62 11.95
N GLU A 50 1.81 3.91 11.62
CA GLU A 50 3.09 4.62 11.68
C GLU A 50 3.64 4.78 13.10
N GLN A 51 2.76 4.91 14.10
CA GLN A 51 3.15 4.99 15.51
C GLN A 51 3.52 3.62 16.11
N SER A 52 2.85 2.55 15.68
CA SER A 52 3.05 1.20 16.23
C SER A 52 4.20 0.44 15.55
N CYS A 53 4.61 0.87 14.36
CA CYS A 53 5.64 0.19 13.57
C CYS A 53 6.91 1.04 13.44
N PRO A 54 8.10 0.41 13.41
CA PRO A 54 9.32 1.11 13.01
C PRO A 54 9.19 1.71 11.61
N GLY A 55 9.68 2.93 11.38
CA GLY A 55 9.56 3.60 10.09
C GLY A 55 10.17 2.83 8.90
N GLN A 56 11.19 2.01 9.12
CA GLN A 56 11.73 1.11 8.09
C GLN A 56 10.73 0.01 7.68
N TRP A 57 9.97 -0.51 8.64
CA TRP A 57 8.95 -1.51 8.39
C TRP A 57 7.75 -0.91 7.66
N VAL A 58 7.33 0.30 8.05
CA VAL A 58 6.29 1.06 7.33
C VAL A 58 6.66 1.19 5.86
N LYS A 59 7.87 1.67 5.56
CA LYS A 59 8.38 1.80 4.18
C LYS A 59 8.41 0.45 3.45
N HIS A 60 8.84 -0.61 4.12
CA HIS A 60 8.88 -1.95 3.53
C HIS A 60 7.47 -2.47 3.19
N PHE A 61 6.52 -2.33 4.12
CA PHE A 61 5.13 -2.75 3.94
C PHE A 61 4.41 -1.94 2.86
N ASP A 62 4.63 -0.62 2.80
CA ASP A 62 4.06 0.23 1.76
C ASP A 62 4.54 -0.21 0.36
N ARG A 63 5.84 -0.47 0.21
CA ARG A 63 6.40 -1.01 -1.04
C ARG A 63 5.86 -2.39 -1.38
N LYS A 64 5.76 -3.26 -0.38
CA LYS A 64 5.24 -4.63 -0.55
C LYS A 64 3.80 -4.61 -1.05
N ARG A 65 2.94 -3.79 -0.45
CA ARG A 65 1.54 -3.65 -0.87
C ARG A 65 1.41 -3.15 -2.31
N THR A 66 2.15 -2.10 -2.68
CA THR A 66 2.13 -1.60 -4.06
C THR A 66 2.59 -2.67 -5.05
N TYR A 67 3.62 -3.44 -4.70
CA TYR A 67 4.11 -4.54 -5.53
C TYR A 67 3.08 -5.67 -5.66
N ASP A 68 2.45 -6.08 -4.56
CA ASP A 68 1.41 -7.11 -4.56
C ASP A 68 0.20 -6.68 -5.41
N GLN A 69 -0.26 -5.42 -5.28
CA GLN A 69 -1.31 -4.86 -6.13
C GLN A 69 -0.91 -4.86 -7.62
N PHE A 70 0.35 -4.52 -7.94
CA PHE A 70 0.85 -4.57 -9.30
C PHE A 70 0.88 -6.00 -9.84
N LYS A 71 1.39 -6.95 -9.04
CA LYS A 71 1.42 -8.36 -9.39
C LYS A 71 0.03 -8.93 -9.65
N GLU A 72 -0.96 -8.56 -8.84
CA GLU A 72 -2.36 -8.94 -9.06
C GLU A 72 -2.94 -8.35 -10.36
N LYS A 73 -2.61 -7.09 -10.71
CA LYS A 73 -3.00 -6.50 -11.99
C LYS A 73 -2.40 -7.26 -13.16
N MET A 74 -1.10 -7.55 -13.11
CA MET A 74 -0.41 -8.32 -14.14
C MET A 74 -1.00 -9.73 -14.29
N ALA A 75 -1.31 -10.40 -13.16
CA ALA A 75 -1.95 -11.71 -13.18
C ALA A 75 -3.36 -11.71 -13.81
N LYS A 76 -4.07 -10.59 -13.77
CA LYS A 76 -5.37 -10.39 -14.42
C LYS A 76 -5.27 -10.11 -15.93
N GLY A 77 -4.08 -10.24 -16.53
CA GLY A 77 -3.84 -10.02 -17.96
C GLY A 77 -3.59 -8.56 -18.33
N TYR A 78 -3.21 -7.72 -17.37
CA TYR A 78 -2.74 -6.36 -17.65
C TYR A 78 -1.36 -6.40 -18.31
N ASP A 79 -1.28 -5.97 -19.58
CA ASP A 79 0.00 -5.75 -20.27
C ASP A 79 0.33 -4.24 -20.26
N PRO A 80 1.36 -3.80 -19.50
CA PRO A 80 1.74 -2.39 -19.44
C PRO A 80 2.16 -1.79 -20.80
N LEU A 81 2.54 -2.62 -21.78
CA LEU A 81 2.89 -2.18 -23.13
C LEU A 81 1.64 -1.84 -23.95
N GLU A 82 0.52 -2.52 -23.72
CA GLU A 82 -0.75 -2.18 -24.38
C GLU A 82 -1.27 -0.80 -23.94
N ASP A 83 -1.17 -0.47 -22.66
CA ASP A 83 -1.58 0.86 -22.18
C ASP A 83 -0.65 1.96 -22.67
N ARG A 84 0.67 1.69 -22.74
CA ARG A 84 1.63 2.67 -23.27
C ARG A 84 1.40 2.92 -24.76
N THR A 85 1.15 1.88 -25.54
CA THR A 85 0.86 2.00 -26.97
C THR A 85 -0.50 2.64 -27.25
N LYS A 86 -1.52 2.44 -26.40
CA LYS A 86 -2.80 3.16 -26.48
C LYS A 86 -2.63 4.65 -26.14
N ALA A 87 -1.85 4.98 -25.11
CA ALA A 87 -1.55 6.36 -24.75
C ALA A 87 -0.79 7.10 -25.86
N GLU A 88 0.18 6.43 -26.50
CA GLU A 88 0.92 6.98 -27.66
C GLU A 88 0.01 7.19 -28.88
N LYS A 89 -0.95 6.29 -29.13
CA LYS A 89 -1.92 6.42 -30.23
C LYS A 89 -2.98 7.49 -30.02
N GLN A 90 -3.30 7.86 -28.78
CA GLN A 90 -4.25 8.95 -28.48
C GLN A 90 -3.59 10.34 -28.47
N ALA A 91 -2.26 10.40 -28.50
CA ALA A 91 -1.50 11.65 -28.51
C ALA A 91 -1.09 12.12 -29.94
N ASN A 92 -1.51 11.41 -30.99
CA ASN A 92 -1.23 11.73 -32.40
C ASN A 92 -2.52 11.85 -33.21
#